data_AF-A0A9W3D3U0-F1
#
_entry.id   AF-A0A9W3D3U0-F1
#
_cell.length_a   1.000
_cell.length_b   1.000
_cell.length_c   1.000
_cell.angle_alpha   90.00
_cell.angle_beta   90.00
_cell.angle_gamma   90.00
#
_symmetry.space_group_name_H-M   'P 1'
#
loop_
_entity.id
_entity.type
_entity.pdbx_description
1 polymer ?
#
loop_
_entity_poly.entity_id
_entity_poly.type
_entity_poly.pdbx_seq_one_letter_code
_entity_poly.pdbx_strand_id
1 'polypeptide(L)'
;MTRDAEGNLPIPHTSGQIPHAQRALEIAAAEGAPPTLARLYKLTHQHADGTFSHPRAEQLCNDVDARIQEVQTQLTQENPDGAPVELSPIEQDKIFEQIAPKKRGRIAGIGSVNDVPRARVEHAARREAGSMFRRDLETANRTIADHNDKFKAMANIFDMLLGSTPHVNPTVASAWQSMRSSFAGPDPTPEQQANLEREADERTAEIFDEINLNV
;
A
#
# COMPACT_ATOMS: atom_id res chain seq x y z
N MET A 1 -1.97 -0.05 -39.96
CA MET A 1 -2.22 -0.93 -38.79
C MET A 1 -1.92 -2.36 -39.21
N THR A 2 -0.97 -3.01 -38.53
CA THR A 2 -0.48 -4.35 -38.92
C THR A 2 -1.37 -5.42 -38.32
N ARG A 3 -1.99 -6.23 -39.18
CA ARG A 3 -2.86 -7.36 -38.78
C ARG A 3 -2.02 -8.49 -38.17
N ASP A 4 -2.61 -9.34 -37.32
CA ASP A 4 -1.96 -10.55 -36.82
C ASP A 4 -1.87 -11.66 -37.89
N ALA A 5 -1.27 -12.81 -37.53
CA ALA A 5 -1.04 -13.90 -38.47
C ALA A 5 -2.35 -14.51 -39.01
N GLU A 6 -3.44 -14.27 -38.29
CA GLU A 6 -4.80 -14.69 -38.59
C GLU A 6 -5.63 -13.58 -39.26
N GLY A 7 -5.02 -12.41 -39.55
CA GLY A 7 -5.66 -11.29 -40.24
C GLY A 7 -6.50 -10.36 -39.36
N ASN A 8 -6.47 -10.52 -38.03
CA ASN A 8 -7.23 -9.69 -37.08
C ASN A 8 -6.51 -8.38 -36.77
N LEU A 9 -7.31 -7.35 -36.44
CA LEU A 9 -6.77 -6.09 -35.94
C LEU A 9 -6.20 -6.25 -34.53
N PRO A 10 -5.15 -5.50 -34.16
CA PRO A 10 -4.69 -5.42 -32.78
C PRO A 10 -5.83 -4.99 -31.87
N ILE A 11 -6.01 -5.69 -30.74
CA ILE A 11 -6.97 -5.29 -29.71
C ILE A 11 -6.46 -3.99 -29.07
N PRO A 12 -7.15 -2.84 -29.22
CA PRO A 12 -6.75 -1.59 -28.62
C PRO A 12 -7.07 -1.58 -27.12
N HIS A 13 -6.17 -1.05 -26.29
CA HIS A 13 -6.43 -0.78 -24.88
C HIS A 13 -6.70 0.73 -24.68
N THR A 14 -7.46 1.06 -23.65
CA THR A 14 -7.98 2.41 -23.34
C THR A 14 -7.07 3.20 -22.41
N SER A 15 -6.03 2.59 -21.83
CA SER A 15 -5.13 3.21 -20.84
C SER A 15 -4.11 4.24 -21.37
N GLY A 16 -4.20 4.65 -22.65
CA GLY A 16 -3.30 5.67 -23.20
C GLY A 16 -1.83 5.25 -23.15
N GLN A 17 -0.95 6.08 -22.56
CA GLN A 17 0.49 5.78 -22.40
C GLN A 17 0.85 5.12 -21.06
N ILE A 18 -0.13 4.75 -20.22
CA ILE A 18 0.13 4.15 -18.91
C ILE A 18 0.42 2.65 -19.08
N PRO A 19 1.57 2.14 -18.61
CA PRO A 19 1.85 0.71 -18.62
C PRO A 19 0.87 -0.08 -17.74
N HIS A 20 0.52 -1.31 -18.15
CA HIS A 20 -0.36 -2.19 -17.37
C HIS A 20 0.15 -2.46 -15.94
N ALA A 21 1.46 -2.52 -15.73
CA ALA A 21 2.05 -2.67 -14.39
C ALA A 21 1.73 -1.47 -13.48
N GLN A 22 1.81 -0.25 -14.01
CA GLN A 22 1.44 0.97 -13.28
C GLN A 22 -0.06 0.98 -12.99
N ARG A 23 -0.90 0.66 -13.98
CA ARG A 23 -2.35 0.53 -13.80
C ARG A 23 -2.71 -0.49 -12.71
N ALA A 24 -1.99 -1.60 -12.63
CA ALA A 24 -2.18 -2.62 -11.61
C ALA A 24 -1.79 -2.14 -10.20
N LEU A 25 -0.74 -1.31 -10.08
CA LEU A 25 -0.36 -0.68 -8.81
C LEU A 25 -1.36 0.38 -8.36
N GLU A 26 -1.87 1.20 -9.28
CA GLU A 26 -2.94 2.16 -8.97
C GLU A 26 -4.19 1.46 -8.43
N ILE A 27 -4.55 0.31 -9.02
CA ILE A 27 -5.66 -0.51 -8.51
C ILE A 27 -5.31 -1.10 -7.13
N ALA A 28 -4.08 -1.55 -6.93
CA ALA A 28 -3.64 -2.05 -5.62
C ALA A 28 -3.71 -0.99 -4.52
N ALA A 29 -3.40 0.27 -4.84
CA ALA A 29 -3.53 1.38 -3.90
C ALA A 29 -5.01 1.66 -3.56
N ALA A 30 -5.91 1.60 -4.55
CA ALA A 30 -7.33 1.87 -4.36
C ALA A 30 -8.09 0.72 -3.67
N GLU A 31 -7.79 -0.53 -4.03
CA GLU A 31 -8.50 -1.73 -3.57
C GLU A 31 -7.75 -2.45 -2.41
N GLY A 32 -6.55 -1.99 -2.05
CA GLY A 32 -5.70 -2.58 -1.01
C GLY A 32 -4.99 -3.88 -1.43
N ALA A 33 -5.25 -4.37 -2.64
CA ALA A 33 -4.64 -5.57 -3.20
C ALA A 33 -4.50 -5.48 -4.74
N PRO A 34 -3.42 -6.05 -5.31
CA PRO A 34 -3.25 -6.11 -6.75
C PRO A 34 -4.41 -6.83 -7.45
N PRO A 35 -4.89 -6.31 -8.59
CA PRO A 35 -6.00 -6.91 -9.33
C PRO A 35 -5.60 -8.28 -9.91
N THR A 36 -6.59 -9.07 -10.29
CA THR A 36 -6.39 -10.22 -11.18
C THR A 36 -6.09 -9.76 -12.61
N LEU A 37 -5.50 -10.63 -13.41
CA LEU A 37 -5.28 -10.42 -14.85
C LEU A 37 -6.60 -10.12 -15.57
N ALA A 38 -7.67 -10.82 -15.23
CA ALA A 38 -9.00 -10.58 -15.79
C ALA A 38 -9.52 -9.18 -15.45
N ARG A 39 -9.35 -8.75 -14.19
CA ARG A 39 -9.75 -7.40 -13.74
C ARG A 39 -8.93 -6.32 -14.43
N LEU A 40 -7.61 -6.49 -14.52
CA LEU A 40 -6.72 -5.56 -15.22
C LEU A 40 -7.05 -5.49 -16.72
N TYR A 41 -7.33 -6.64 -17.34
CA TYR A 41 -7.72 -6.73 -18.74
C TYR A 41 -9.02 -5.96 -18.99
N LYS A 42 -10.05 -6.22 -18.17
CA LYS A 42 -11.33 -5.54 -18.26
C LYS A 42 -11.17 -4.03 -18.13
N LEU A 43 -10.45 -3.54 -17.12
CA LEU A 43 -10.25 -2.09 -16.93
C LEU A 43 -9.46 -1.42 -18.06
N THR A 44 -8.54 -2.15 -18.70
CA THR A 44 -7.72 -1.61 -19.78
C THR A 44 -8.38 -1.75 -21.15
N HIS A 45 -9.47 -2.50 -21.27
CA HIS A 45 -10.18 -2.74 -22.53
C HIS A 45 -11.65 -2.31 -22.47
N GLN A 46 -12.09 -1.77 -21.35
CA GLN A 46 -13.42 -1.21 -21.16
C GLN A 46 -13.31 0.32 -21.10
N HIS A 47 -14.26 0.99 -21.72
CA HIS A 47 -14.45 2.43 -21.65
C HIS A 47 -15.22 2.78 -20.37
N ALA A 48 -15.23 4.06 -20.00
CA ALA A 48 -15.93 4.54 -18.80
C ALA A 48 -17.46 4.34 -18.87
N ASP A 49 -18.03 4.21 -20.08
CA ASP A 49 -19.45 3.91 -20.31
C ASP A 49 -19.78 2.41 -20.20
N GLY A 50 -18.78 1.57 -19.90
CA GLY A 50 -18.93 0.12 -19.79
C GLY A 50 -18.81 -0.65 -21.10
N THR A 51 -18.65 0.03 -22.24
CA THR A 51 -18.45 -0.63 -23.54
C THR A 51 -17.01 -1.13 -23.69
N PHE A 52 -16.81 -2.25 -24.38
CA PHE A 52 -15.47 -2.76 -24.67
C PHE A 52 -14.89 -2.12 -25.93
N SER A 53 -13.58 -1.89 -25.91
CA SER A 53 -12.82 -1.35 -27.04
C SER A 53 -12.82 -2.27 -28.26
N HIS A 54 -13.13 -3.56 -28.06
CA HIS A 54 -13.21 -4.57 -29.11
C HIS A 54 -14.12 -5.74 -28.71
N PRO A 55 -14.96 -6.28 -29.62
CA PRO A 55 -15.83 -7.44 -29.32
C PRO A 55 -15.08 -8.67 -28.82
N ARG A 56 -13.85 -8.88 -29.31
CA ARG A 56 -12.99 -9.97 -28.84
C ARG A 56 -12.49 -9.81 -27.40
N ALA A 57 -12.34 -8.57 -26.92
CA ALA A 57 -11.98 -8.32 -25.52
C ALA A 57 -13.17 -8.60 -24.60
N GLU A 58 -14.37 -8.18 -25.03
CA GLU A 58 -15.63 -8.52 -24.36
C GLU A 58 -15.83 -10.03 -24.28
N GLN A 59 -15.68 -10.74 -25.39
CA GLN A 59 -15.81 -12.20 -25.44
C GLN A 59 -14.84 -12.88 -24.47
N LEU A 60 -13.57 -12.47 -24.46
CA LEU A 60 -12.59 -13.04 -23.54
C LEU A 60 -12.96 -12.81 -22.07
N CYS A 61 -13.41 -11.61 -21.71
CA CYS A 61 -13.86 -11.33 -20.35
C CYS A 61 -15.03 -12.25 -19.96
N ASN A 62 -16.02 -12.38 -20.85
CA ASN A 62 -17.20 -13.22 -20.59
C ASN A 62 -16.83 -14.71 -20.47
N ASP A 63 -15.95 -15.21 -21.34
CA ASP A 63 -15.49 -16.60 -21.30
C ASP A 63 -14.73 -16.90 -19.99
N VAL A 64 -13.92 -15.95 -19.52
CA VAL A 64 -13.18 -16.07 -18.25
C VAL A 64 -14.14 -16.03 -17.06
N ASP A 65 -15.09 -15.10 -17.03
CA ASP A 65 -16.10 -15.00 -15.97
C ASP A 65 -16.95 -16.28 -15.91
N ALA A 66 -17.35 -16.81 -17.06
CA ALA A 66 -18.10 -18.07 -17.15
C ALA A 66 -17.28 -19.25 -16.63
N ARG A 67 -15.99 -19.35 -16.99
CA ARG A 67 -15.13 -20.44 -16.51
C ARG A 67 -14.85 -20.34 -15.01
N ILE A 68 -14.66 -19.15 -14.47
CA ILE A 68 -14.52 -18.93 -13.02
C ILE A 68 -15.78 -19.42 -12.29
N GLN A 69 -16.96 -19.03 -12.75
CA GLN A 69 -18.23 -19.48 -12.17
C GLN A 69 -18.40 -21.00 -12.26
N GLU A 70 -18.05 -21.60 -13.40
CA GLU A 70 -18.11 -23.04 -13.60
C GLU A 70 -17.21 -23.79 -12.61
N VAL A 71 -15.96 -23.35 -12.45
CA VAL A 71 -15.00 -23.95 -11.51
C VAL A 71 -15.45 -23.75 -10.05
N GLN A 72 -15.94 -22.57 -9.68
CA GLN A 72 -16.49 -22.32 -8.34
C GLN A 72 -17.69 -23.23 -8.04
N THR A 73 -18.58 -23.42 -9.03
CA THR A 73 -19.75 -24.28 -8.90
C THR A 73 -19.36 -25.75 -8.75
N GLN A 74 -18.35 -26.21 -9.49
CA GLN A 74 -17.81 -27.57 -9.36
C GLN A 74 -17.19 -27.78 -7.97
N LEU A 75 -16.33 -26.86 -7.53
CA LEU A 75 -15.70 -26.94 -6.20
C LEU A 75 -16.72 -26.90 -5.06
N THR A 76 -17.78 -26.10 -5.20
CA THR A 76 -18.86 -26.04 -4.21
C THR A 76 -19.65 -27.36 -4.12
N GLN A 77 -19.83 -28.05 -5.25
CA GLN A 77 -20.48 -29.37 -5.27
C GLN A 77 -19.61 -30.49 -4.70
N GLU A 78 -18.29 -30.40 -4.87
CA GLU A 78 -17.32 -31.35 -4.31
C GLU A 78 -16.99 -31.07 -2.83
N ASN A 79 -17.38 -29.89 -2.32
CA ASN A 79 -17.16 -29.50 -0.94
C ASN A 79 -18.13 -30.25 0.00
N PRO A 80 -17.63 -31.08 0.95
CA PRO A 80 -18.49 -31.82 1.89
C PRO A 80 -19.33 -30.91 2.80
N ASP A 81 -18.91 -29.66 3.00
CA ASP A 81 -19.62 -28.68 3.84
C ASP A 81 -20.72 -27.93 3.06
N GLY A 82 -20.82 -28.11 1.74
CA GLY A 82 -21.76 -27.41 0.87
C GLY A 82 -21.57 -25.88 0.81
N ALA A 83 -20.48 -25.38 1.40
CA ALA A 83 -20.17 -23.97 1.44
C ALA A 83 -19.65 -23.49 0.06
N PRO A 84 -20.08 -22.31 -0.41
CA PRO A 84 -19.55 -21.70 -1.62
C PRO A 84 -18.03 -21.57 -1.57
N VAL A 85 -17.34 -22.13 -2.56
CA VAL A 85 -15.87 -22.04 -2.66
C VAL A 85 -15.51 -20.85 -3.55
N GLU A 86 -14.80 -19.87 -2.98
CA GLU A 86 -14.24 -18.76 -3.75
C GLU A 86 -12.83 -19.10 -4.27
N LEU A 87 -12.58 -18.80 -5.54
CA LEU A 87 -11.25 -18.98 -6.13
C LEU A 87 -10.31 -17.87 -5.69
N SER A 88 -9.09 -18.24 -5.34
CA SER A 88 -8.04 -17.28 -5.08
C SER A 88 -7.70 -16.47 -6.34
N PRO A 89 -7.18 -15.23 -6.21
CA PRO A 89 -6.74 -14.43 -7.35
C PRO A 89 -5.76 -15.16 -8.28
N ILE A 90 -4.90 -16.03 -7.71
CA ILE A 90 -3.91 -16.81 -8.47
C ILE A 90 -4.61 -17.87 -9.33
N GLU A 91 -5.68 -18.48 -8.85
CA GLU A 91 -6.46 -19.47 -9.60
C GLU A 91 -7.26 -18.81 -10.72
N GLN A 92 -7.84 -17.64 -10.45
CA GLN A 92 -8.49 -16.82 -11.48
C GLN A 92 -7.50 -16.40 -12.58
N ASP A 93 -6.28 -16.00 -12.20
CA ASP A 93 -5.21 -15.66 -13.15
C ASP A 93 -4.83 -16.87 -14.03
N LYS A 94 -4.74 -18.07 -13.45
CA LYS A 94 -4.50 -19.31 -14.22
C LYS A 94 -5.61 -19.59 -15.22
N ILE A 95 -6.87 -19.36 -14.84
CA ILE A 95 -8.01 -19.52 -15.76
C ILE A 95 -7.89 -18.52 -16.92
N PHE A 96 -7.56 -17.26 -16.61
CA PHE A 96 -7.33 -16.23 -17.62
C PHE A 96 -6.20 -16.64 -18.58
N GLU A 97 -5.06 -17.11 -18.08
CA GLU A 97 -3.94 -17.55 -18.92
C GLU A 97 -4.25 -18.76 -19.81
N GLN A 98 -5.23 -19.60 -19.44
CA GLN A 98 -5.65 -20.75 -20.24
C GLN A 98 -6.56 -20.33 -21.39
N ILE A 99 -7.45 -19.37 -21.16
CA ILE A 99 -8.46 -18.93 -22.14
C ILE A 99 -7.91 -17.83 -23.06
N ALA A 100 -7.05 -16.96 -22.52
CA ALA A 100 -6.58 -15.80 -23.26
C ALA A 100 -5.70 -16.20 -24.46
N PRO A 101 -5.98 -15.66 -25.66
CA PRO A 101 -5.23 -16.02 -26.86
C PRO A 101 -3.77 -15.57 -26.74
N LYS A 102 -2.84 -16.50 -26.98
CA LYS A 102 -1.40 -16.24 -26.90
C LYS A 102 -0.82 -15.97 -28.28
N LYS A 103 -0.24 -14.80 -28.48
CA LYS A 103 0.53 -14.44 -29.68
C LYS A 103 2.01 -14.39 -29.32
N ARG A 104 2.81 -15.30 -29.90
CA ARG A 104 4.26 -15.44 -29.62
C ARG A 104 4.57 -15.57 -28.11
N GLY A 105 3.77 -16.36 -27.39
CA GLY A 105 3.93 -16.58 -25.94
C GLY A 105 3.49 -15.41 -25.05
N ARG A 106 2.90 -14.34 -25.62
CA ARG A 106 2.33 -13.21 -24.87
C ARG A 106 0.81 -13.22 -24.98
N ILE A 107 0.10 -12.87 -23.91
CA ILE A 107 -1.35 -12.75 -23.93
C ILE A 107 -1.75 -11.57 -24.82
N ALA A 108 -2.66 -11.77 -25.77
CA ALA A 108 -3.09 -10.71 -26.67
C ALA A 108 -3.81 -9.60 -25.89
N GLY A 109 -3.43 -8.34 -26.16
CA GLY A 109 -3.97 -7.17 -25.45
C GLY A 109 -3.28 -6.84 -24.12
N ILE A 110 -2.45 -7.75 -23.58
CA ILE A 110 -1.55 -7.46 -22.45
C ILE A 110 -0.12 -7.60 -22.94
N GLY A 111 0.53 -6.47 -23.22
CA GLY A 111 1.87 -6.45 -23.83
C GLY A 111 2.95 -7.21 -23.05
N SER A 112 2.76 -7.39 -21.73
CA SER A 112 3.64 -8.13 -20.82
C SER A 112 2.83 -9.03 -19.86
N VAL A 113 3.01 -10.34 -19.99
CA VAL A 113 2.37 -11.36 -19.14
C VAL A 113 2.75 -11.26 -17.66
N ASN A 114 3.81 -10.53 -17.32
CA ASN A 114 4.32 -10.42 -15.95
C ASN A 114 3.79 -9.22 -15.18
N ASP A 115 2.86 -8.43 -15.72
CA ASP A 115 2.50 -7.14 -15.13
C ASP A 115 1.78 -7.27 -13.78
N VAL A 116 0.84 -8.22 -13.64
CA VAL A 116 0.15 -8.48 -12.36
C VAL A 116 1.04 -9.20 -11.34
N PRO A 117 1.75 -10.29 -11.67
CA PRO A 117 2.71 -10.89 -10.74
C PRO A 117 3.78 -9.90 -10.28
N ARG A 118 4.32 -9.07 -11.19
CA ARG A 118 5.28 -8.02 -10.85
C ARG A 118 4.67 -6.96 -9.93
N ALA A 119 3.49 -6.45 -10.25
CA ALA A 119 2.79 -5.49 -9.40
C ALA A 119 2.50 -6.08 -8.01
N ARG A 120 2.22 -7.39 -7.92
CA ARG A 120 2.00 -8.09 -6.65
C ARG A 120 3.28 -8.18 -5.82
N VAL A 121 4.41 -8.50 -6.44
CA VAL A 121 5.73 -8.50 -5.78
C VAL A 121 6.10 -7.08 -5.34
N GLU A 122 5.90 -6.08 -6.19
CA GLU A 122 6.22 -4.69 -5.90
C GLU A 122 5.33 -4.13 -4.78
N HIS A 123 4.03 -4.41 -4.81
CA HIS A 123 3.10 -4.04 -3.75
C HIS A 123 3.48 -4.69 -2.41
N ALA A 124 3.82 -5.99 -2.42
CA ALA A 124 4.30 -6.67 -1.21
C ALA A 124 5.58 -6.02 -0.66
N ALA A 125 6.55 -5.71 -1.54
CA ALA A 125 7.79 -5.03 -1.15
C ALA A 125 7.53 -3.63 -0.55
N ARG A 126 6.61 -2.84 -1.14
CA ARG A 126 6.21 -1.53 -0.60
C ARG A 126 5.56 -1.65 0.78
N ARG A 127 4.70 -2.64 1.00
CA ARG A 127 4.07 -2.88 2.31
C ARG A 127 5.08 -3.28 3.39
N GLU A 128 6.05 -4.12 3.04
CA GLU A 128 7.13 -4.47 3.95
C GLU A 128 8.02 -3.27 4.29
N ALA A 129 8.37 -2.45 3.28
CA ALA A 129 9.13 -1.23 3.49
C ALA A 129 8.40 -0.23 4.41
N GLY A 130 7.09 -0.02 4.21
CA GLY A 130 6.28 0.83 5.09
C GLY A 130 6.20 0.27 6.52
N SER A 131 6.12 -1.05 6.66
CA SER A 131 6.13 -1.72 7.97
C SER A 131 7.49 -1.58 8.68
N MET A 132 8.60 -1.68 7.94
CA MET A 132 9.94 -1.41 8.46
C MET A 132 10.08 0.04 8.94
N PHE A 133 9.69 1.01 8.10
CA PHE A 133 9.76 2.43 8.45
C PHE A 133 8.97 2.75 9.73
N ARG A 134 7.76 2.18 9.90
CA ARG A 134 6.98 2.32 11.13
C ARG A 134 7.71 1.78 12.36
N ARG A 135 8.35 0.61 12.26
CA ARG A 135 9.14 0.03 13.37
C ARG A 135 10.35 0.89 13.72
N ASP A 136 11.04 1.44 12.72
CA ASP A 136 12.18 2.32 12.93
C ASP A 136 11.75 3.62 13.62
N LEU A 137 10.61 4.19 13.21
CA LEU A 137 10.02 5.39 13.83
C LEU A 137 9.63 5.13 15.30
N GLU A 138 8.96 4.01 15.59
CA GLU A 138 8.64 3.62 16.97
C GLU A 138 9.91 3.46 17.83
N THR A 139 10.96 2.88 17.26
CA THR A 139 12.24 2.70 17.95
C THR A 139 12.93 4.03 18.24
N ALA A 140 12.93 4.95 17.27
CA ALA A 140 13.43 6.30 17.45
C ALA A 140 12.65 7.06 18.53
N ASN A 141 11.31 6.98 18.51
CA ASN A 141 10.45 7.61 19.52
C ASN A 141 10.71 7.07 20.93
N ARG A 142 10.87 5.75 21.09
CA ARG A 142 11.24 5.15 22.39
C ARG A 142 12.61 5.64 22.87
N THR A 143 13.57 5.77 21.96
CA THR A 143 14.91 6.27 22.29
C THR A 143 14.87 7.73 22.74
N ILE A 144 14.07 8.57 22.07
CA ILE A 144 13.86 9.98 22.46
C ILE A 144 13.20 10.07 23.84
N ALA A 145 12.18 9.24 24.11
CA ALA A 145 11.53 9.19 25.42
C ALA A 145 12.51 8.79 26.54
N ASP A 146 13.30 7.74 26.35
CA ASP A 146 14.33 7.32 27.30
C ASP A 146 15.39 8.41 27.55
N HIS A 147 15.84 9.08 26.50
CA HIS A 147 16.75 10.22 26.64
C HIS A 147 16.12 11.36 27.44
N ASN A 148 14.85 11.71 27.17
CA ASN A 148 14.13 12.73 27.92
C ASN A 148 14.01 12.39 29.41
N ASP A 149 13.71 11.13 29.75
CA ASP A 149 13.64 10.67 31.13
C ASP A 149 15.01 10.77 31.84
N LYS A 150 16.09 10.39 31.16
CA LYS A 150 17.46 10.57 31.68
C LYS A 150 17.80 12.04 31.89
N PHE A 151 17.42 12.92 30.96
CA PHE A 151 17.60 14.37 31.12
C PHE A 151 16.81 14.93 32.30
N LYS A 152 15.54 14.52 32.48
CA LYS A 152 14.73 14.88 33.66
C LYS A 152 15.40 14.44 34.96
N ALA A 153 15.93 13.21 35.01
CA ALA A 153 16.64 12.70 36.18
C ALA A 153 17.91 13.51 36.51
N MET A 154 18.74 13.78 35.50
CA MET A 154 19.93 14.63 35.66
C MET A 154 19.57 16.05 36.10
N ALA A 155 18.50 16.61 35.56
CA ALA A 155 18.04 17.95 35.94
C ALA A 155 17.63 18.03 37.42
N ASN A 156 16.90 17.02 37.91
CA ASN A 156 16.52 16.95 39.33
C ASN A 156 17.76 16.85 40.25
N ILE A 157 18.79 16.10 39.85
CA ILE A 157 20.07 16.04 40.58
C ILE A 157 20.74 17.42 40.61
N PHE A 158 20.74 18.13 39.48
CA PHE A 158 21.34 19.45 39.40
C PHE A 158 20.60 20.49 40.27
N ASP A 159 19.28 20.43 40.33
CA ASP A 159 18.49 21.28 41.25
C ASP A 159 18.84 21.01 42.72
N MET A 160 19.02 19.74 43.09
CA MET A 160 19.42 19.35 44.44
C MET A 160 20.79 19.91 44.80
N LEU A 161 21.76 19.83 43.87
CA LEU A 161 23.09 20.40 44.05
C LEU A 161 23.01 21.92 44.24
N LEU A 162 22.33 22.64 43.34
CA LEU A 162 22.18 24.09 43.42
C LEU A 162 21.51 24.55 44.73
N GLY A 163 20.50 23.82 45.20
CA GLY A 163 19.81 24.14 46.46
C GLY A 163 20.64 23.86 47.72
N SER A 164 21.63 22.98 47.62
CA SER A 164 22.49 22.58 48.74
C SER A 164 23.82 23.33 48.78
N THR A 165 24.23 23.97 47.68
CA THR A 165 25.45 24.79 47.62
C THR A 165 25.22 26.21 48.16
N PRO A 166 25.94 26.64 49.21
CA PRO A 166 25.94 28.03 49.62
C PRO A 166 26.70 28.89 48.61
N HIS A 167 26.18 30.10 48.32
CA HIS A 167 26.77 31.09 47.40
C HIS A 167 26.86 30.68 45.91
N VAL A 168 25.81 30.06 45.35
CA VAL A 168 25.70 29.84 43.89
C VAL A 168 25.70 31.17 43.13
N ASN A 169 26.42 31.21 42.00
CA ASN A 169 26.41 32.36 41.10
C ASN A 169 25.01 32.56 40.48
N PRO A 170 24.38 33.75 40.64
CA PRO A 170 23.02 34.00 40.16
C PRO A 170 22.87 33.88 38.64
N THR A 171 23.93 34.15 37.87
CA THR A 171 23.94 33.99 36.40
C THR A 171 23.86 32.51 35.99
N VAL A 172 24.50 31.62 36.74
CA VAL A 172 24.45 30.17 36.49
C VAL A 172 23.08 29.61 36.86
N ALA A 173 22.51 30.07 37.96
CA ALA A 173 21.18 29.66 38.39
C ALA A 173 20.08 30.09 37.40
N SER A 174 20.14 31.33 36.88
CA SER A 174 19.15 31.81 35.91
C SER A 174 19.27 31.13 34.55
N ALA A 175 20.50 30.92 34.06
CA ALA A 175 20.75 30.17 32.82
C ALA A 175 20.22 28.73 32.91
N TRP A 176 20.45 28.07 34.05
CA TRP A 176 19.91 26.74 34.31
C TRP A 176 18.38 26.71 34.29
N GLN A 177 17.70 27.62 35.00
CA GLN A 177 16.22 27.64 35.03
C GLN A 177 15.61 27.90 33.64
N SER A 178 16.25 28.75 32.83
CA SER A 178 15.84 28.96 31.44
C SER A 178 15.97 27.67 30.61
N MET A 179 17.08 26.94 30.74
CA MET A 179 17.29 25.68 30.05
C MET A 179 16.32 24.59 30.53
N ARG A 180 16.15 24.46 31.85
CA ARG A 180 15.25 23.47 32.48
C ARG A 180 13.82 23.59 32.00
N SER A 181 13.33 24.82 31.84
CA SER A 181 11.97 25.08 31.39
C SER A 181 11.69 24.61 29.95
N SER A 182 12.71 24.37 29.12
CA SER A 182 12.51 23.95 27.73
C SER A 182 12.27 22.44 27.56
N PHE A 183 12.71 21.61 28.50
CA PHE A 183 12.57 20.15 28.44
C PHE A 183 11.85 19.54 29.66
N ALA A 184 11.69 20.30 30.74
CA ALA A 184 10.90 19.92 31.92
C ALA A 184 9.51 20.57 31.92
N GLY A 185 9.00 20.98 30.75
CA GLY A 185 7.60 21.39 30.61
C GLY A 185 6.65 20.31 31.15
N PRO A 186 5.40 20.66 31.52
CA PRO A 186 4.44 19.69 32.00
C PRO A 186 4.28 18.57 30.96
N ASP A 187 4.27 17.31 31.42
CA ASP A 187 3.92 16.21 30.53
C ASP A 187 2.55 16.53 29.89
N PRO A 188 2.41 16.32 28.57
CA PRO A 188 1.16 16.58 27.89
C PRO A 188 0.04 15.84 28.62
N THR A 189 -1.10 16.49 28.81
CA THR A 189 -2.26 15.81 29.39
C THR A 189 -2.63 14.61 28.52
N PRO A 190 -3.29 13.57 29.06
CA PRO A 190 -3.73 12.42 28.26
C PRO A 190 -4.52 12.83 27.01
N GLU A 191 -5.24 13.94 27.07
CA GLU A 191 -5.96 14.53 25.95
C GLU A 191 -5.03 15.15 24.90
N GLN A 192 -3.98 15.87 25.31
CA GLN A 192 -2.96 16.41 24.40
C GLN A 192 -2.14 15.29 23.75
N GLN A 193 -1.80 14.25 24.52
CA GLN A 193 -1.12 13.05 24.02
C GLN A 193 -1.99 12.34 22.96
N ALA A 194 -3.27 12.11 23.25
CA ALA A 194 -4.19 11.49 22.31
C ALA A 194 -4.46 12.36 21.07
N ASN A 195 -4.39 13.69 21.21
CA ASN A 195 -4.49 14.61 20.07
C ASN A 195 -3.24 14.52 19.18
N LEU A 196 -2.05 14.48 19.77
CA LEU A 196 -0.79 14.35 19.05
C LEU A 196 -0.67 13.00 18.34
N GLU A 197 -1.11 11.91 18.98
CA GLU A 197 -1.19 10.59 18.36
C GLU A 197 -2.16 10.58 17.18
N ARG A 198 -3.33 11.22 17.32
CA ARG A 198 -4.29 11.34 16.21
C ARG A 198 -3.77 12.19 15.07
N GLU A 199 -3.14 13.34 15.36
CA GLU A 199 -2.52 14.19 14.34
C GLU A 199 -1.34 13.47 13.65
N ALA A 200 -0.57 12.69 14.40
CA ALA A 200 0.51 11.88 13.85
C ALA A 200 -0.02 10.76 12.94
N ASP A 201 -1.12 10.09 13.33
CA ASP A 201 -1.77 9.08 12.50
C ASP A 201 -2.36 9.69 11.22
N GLU A 202 -3.00 10.87 11.31
CA GLU A 202 -3.52 11.62 10.17
C GLU A 202 -2.39 12.07 9.22
N ARG A 203 -1.32 12.69 9.73
CA ARG A 203 -0.14 13.07 8.91
C ARG A 203 0.56 11.87 8.31
N THR A 204 0.61 10.76 9.04
CA THR A 204 1.21 9.52 8.53
C THR A 204 0.38 9.01 7.36
N ALA A 205 -0.95 8.99 7.46
CA ALA A 205 -1.84 8.63 6.36
C ALA A 205 -1.67 9.55 5.14
N GLU A 206 -1.58 10.87 5.34
CA GLU A 206 -1.33 11.85 4.27
C GLU A 206 -0.01 11.60 3.54
N ILE A 207 1.09 11.34 4.28
CA ILE A 207 2.39 11.02 3.69
C ILE A 207 2.34 9.72 2.88
N PHE A 208 1.63 8.70 3.38
CA PHE A 208 1.45 7.45 2.65
C PHE A 208 0.63 7.66 1.36
N ASP A 209 -0.41 8.49 1.38
CA ASP A 209 -1.19 8.83 0.19
C ASP A 209 -0.36 9.64 -0.83
N GLU A 210 0.45 10.59 -0.38
CA GLU A 210 1.31 11.41 -1.25
C GLU A 210 2.43 10.61 -1.92
N ILE A 211 2.99 9.61 -1.22
CA ILE A 211 3.94 8.64 -1.78
C ILE A 211 3.26 7.73 -2.81
N ASN A 212 1.99 7.38 -2.58
CA ASN A 212 1.22 6.52 -3.50
C ASN A 212 0.75 7.26 -4.77
N LEU A 213 0.67 8.60 -4.75
CA LEU A 213 0.24 9.43 -5.89
C LEU A 213 1.38 9.85 -6.84
N ASN A 214 2.65 9.70 -6.43
CA ASN A 214 3.83 10.17 -7.19
C ASN A 214 4.59 9.08 -7.99
N VAL A 215 3.91 8.01 -8.45
CA VAL A 215 4.50 6.98 -9.33
C VAL A 215 3.77 6.84 -10.67
#